data_AF-A0A951LBT1-F1
#
_entry.id   AF-A0A951LBT1-F1
#
_cell.length_a   1.000
_cell.length_b   1.000
_cell.length_c   1.000
_cell.angle_alpha   90.00
_cell.angle_beta   90.00
_cell.angle_gamma   90.00
#
_symmetry.space_group_name_H-M   'P 1'
#
loop_
_entity.id
_entity.type
_entity.pdbx_description
1 polymer ?
#
loop_
_entity_poly.entity_id
_entity_poly.type
_entity_poly.pdbx_seq_one_letter_code
_entity_poly.pdbx_strand_id
1 'polypeptide(L)'
;MLKRTAVQFRSSSVQVSPDREQLRVHGELELSGRRAPLSFELAHGSDGRLTGSARFKQSEVGIKPYTTLFGALKVADAVEVTIDAALGSD
;
A
#
# COMPACT_ATOMS: atom_id res chain seq x y z
N MET A 1 3.99 4.44 15.90
CA MET A 1 4.74 3.20 16.16
C MET A 1 3.79 2.03 15.97
N LEU A 2 4.20 1.00 15.22
CA LEU A 2 3.31 -0.08 14.73
C LEU A 2 2.96 -1.17 15.77
N LYS A 3 3.54 -1.11 16.98
CA LYS A 3 3.25 -1.96 18.15
C LYS A 3 3.13 -3.48 17.88
N ARG A 4 3.81 -4.00 16.85
CA ARG A 4 3.71 -5.42 16.40
C ARG A 4 2.27 -5.87 16.09
N THR A 5 1.41 -4.93 15.69
CA THR A 5 0.05 -5.21 15.24
C THR A 5 0.05 -5.62 13.78
N ALA A 6 -0.98 -6.37 13.37
CA ALA A 6 -1.12 -6.79 11.97
C ALA A 6 -1.25 -5.57 11.05
N VAL A 7 -0.58 -5.65 9.90
CA VAL A 7 -0.79 -4.76 8.75
C VAL A 7 -1.72 -5.50 7.81
N GLN A 8 -2.88 -4.92 7.50
CA GLN A 8 -3.90 -5.58 6.68
C GLN A 8 -4.34 -4.66 5.55
N PHE A 9 -4.48 -5.21 4.36
CA PHE A 9 -5.18 -4.55 3.26
C PHE A 9 -6.41 -5.37 2.90
N ARG A 10 -7.55 -4.70 2.74
CA ARG A 10 -8.80 -5.33 2.31
C ARG A 10 -9.30 -4.65 1.05
N SER A 11 -9.31 -5.39 -0.07
CA SER A 11 -9.88 -4.91 -1.32
C SER A 11 -11.39 -4.72 -1.19
N SER A 12 -11.90 -3.62 -1.74
CA SER A 12 -13.33 -3.33 -1.90
C SER A 12 -13.78 -3.49 -3.36
N SER A 13 -12.87 -3.31 -4.32
CA SER A 13 -13.12 -3.61 -5.73
C SER A 13 -11.83 -3.90 -6.48
N VAL A 14 -11.96 -4.68 -7.57
CA VAL A 14 -10.87 -5.00 -8.49
C VAL A 14 -11.38 -4.75 -9.90
N GLN A 15 -10.65 -3.94 -10.67
CA GLN A 15 -10.89 -3.70 -12.09
C GLN A 15 -9.71 -4.29 -12.86
N VAL A 16 -9.99 -5.07 -13.89
CA VAL A 16 -8.97 -5.69 -14.75
C VAL A 16 -9.05 -5.04 -16.12
N SER A 17 -7.91 -4.69 -16.71
CA SER A 17 -7.86 -4.18 -18.07
C SER A 17 -8.34 -5.23 -19.09
N PRO A 18 -8.84 -4.81 -20.27
CA PRO A 18 -9.29 -5.75 -21.31
C PRO A 18 -8.21 -6.74 -21.76
N ASP A 19 -6.95 -6.32 -21.77
CA ASP A 19 -5.78 -7.14 -22.12
C ASP A 19 -5.27 -8.00 -20.94
N ARG A 20 -5.80 -7.80 -19.72
CA ARG A 20 -5.43 -8.50 -18.48
C ARG A 20 -3.99 -8.31 -18.01
N GLU A 21 -3.30 -7.30 -18.53
CA GLU A 21 -1.94 -6.94 -18.15
C GLU A 21 -1.93 -5.97 -16.95
N GLN A 22 -3.07 -5.37 -16.61
CA GLN A 22 -3.19 -4.35 -15.56
C GLN A 22 -4.41 -4.60 -14.66
N LEU A 23 -4.22 -4.39 -13.36
CA LEU A 23 -5.28 -4.44 -12.36
C LEU A 23 -5.26 -3.15 -11.54
N ARG A 24 -6.42 -2.53 -11.40
CA ARG A 24 -6.66 -1.47 -10.42
C ARG A 24 -7.40 -2.06 -9.23
N VAL A 25 -6.76 -2.05 -8.07
CA VAL A 25 -7.29 -2.61 -6.82
C VAL A 25 -7.57 -1.49 -5.84
N HIS A 26 -8.83 -1.26 -5.53
CA HIS A 26 -9.23 -0.31 -4.48
C HIS A 26 -9.47 -1.07 -3.17
N GLY A 27 -9.13 -0.46 -2.05
CA GLY A 27 -9.39 -1.03 -0.73
C GLY A 27 -9.02 -0.11 0.41
N GLU A 28 -8.98 -0.71 1.60
CA GLU A 28 -8.60 -0.03 2.84
C GLU A 28 -7.33 -0.68 3.41
N LEU A 29 -6.36 0.15 3.75
CA LEU A 29 -5.18 -0.23 4.51
C LEU A 29 -5.43 0.00 6.00
N GLU A 30 -5.25 -1.03 6.82
CA GLU A 30 -5.24 -0.94 8.27
C GLU A 30 -3.81 -1.00 8.82
N LEU A 31 -3.45 0.03 9.60
CA LEU A 31 -2.19 0.13 10.32
C LEU A 31 -2.47 0.53 11.77
N SER A 32 -2.12 -0.34 12.72
CA SER A 32 -2.30 -0.06 14.16
C SER A 32 -3.74 0.31 14.56
N GLY A 33 -4.74 -0.38 13.99
CA GLY A 33 -6.16 -0.17 14.26
C GLY A 33 -6.79 1.05 13.58
N ARG A 34 -6.03 1.76 12.75
CA ARG A 34 -6.52 2.88 11.93
C ARG A 34 -6.59 2.46 10.46
N ARG A 35 -7.66 2.86 9.78
CA ARG A 35 -7.95 2.52 8.39
C ARG A 35 -7.89 3.76 7.51
N ALA A 36 -7.38 3.61 6.29
CA ALA A 36 -7.40 4.63 5.26
C ALA A 36 -7.54 4.00 3.86
N PRO A 37 -8.20 4.69 2.91
CA PRO A 37 -8.27 4.23 1.53
C PRO A 37 -6.88 4.11 0.90
N LEU A 38 -6.64 3.03 0.16
CA LEU A 38 -5.44 2.83 -0.65
C LEU A 38 -5.82 2.14 -1.96
N SER A 39 -5.25 2.61 -3.07
CA SER A 39 -5.48 2.03 -4.39
C SER A 39 -4.16 1.67 -5.04
N PHE A 40 -4.06 0.45 -5.53
CA PHE A 40 -2.90 -0.04 -6.28
C PHE A 40 -3.21 -0.07 -7.77
N GLU A 41 -2.23 0.35 -8.56
CA GLU A 41 -2.11 -0.02 -9.98
C GLU A 41 -1.09 -1.16 -10.04
N LEU A 42 -1.53 -2.34 -10.47
CA LEU A 42 -0.70 -3.53 -10.54
C LEU A 42 -0.53 -3.95 -12.01
N ALA A 43 0.70 -4.20 -12.43
CA ALA A 43 1.01 -4.92 -13.65
C ALA A 43 1.00 -6.42 -13.38
N HIS A 44 0.37 -7.18 -14.28
CA HIS A 44 0.39 -8.63 -14.30
C HIS A 44 1.41 -9.08 -15.33
N GLY A 45 2.55 -9.58 -14.85
CA GLY A 45 3.62 -10.06 -15.69
C GLY A 45 3.29 -11.38 -16.37
N SER A 46 3.90 -11.64 -17.52
CA SER A 46 3.80 -12.91 -18.25
C SER A 46 4.28 -14.14 -17.45
N ASP A 47 5.02 -13.92 -16.37
CA ASP A 47 5.46 -14.93 -15.39
C ASP A 47 4.42 -15.19 -14.28
N GLY A 48 3.23 -14.58 -14.37
CA GLY A 48 2.16 -14.70 -13.39
C GLY A 48 2.35 -13.86 -12.13
N ARG A 49 3.35 -12.97 -12.10
CA ARG A 49 3.58 -12.07 -10.97
C ARG A 49 2.72 -10.81 -11.07
N LEU A 50 2.26 -10.32 -9.93
CA LEU A 50 1.69 -8.99 -9.76
C LEU A 50 2.73 -8.06 -9.18
N THR A 51 2.99 -6.96 -9.86
CA THR A 51 3.92 -5.90 -9.40
C THR A 51 3.24 -4.55 -9.42
N GLY A 52 3.55 -3.67 -8.49
CA GLY A 52 3.05 -2.30 -8.53
C GLY A 52 3.24 -1.59 -7.20
N SER A 53 2.79 -0.35 -7.12
CA SER A 53 2.89 0.42 -5.88
C SER A 53 1.71 1.33 -5.65
N ALA A 54 1.55 1.73 -4.40
CA ALA A 54 0.61 2.74 -3.97
C ALA A 54 1.28 3.64 -2.94
N ARG A 55 0.81 4.89 -2.83
CA ARG A 55 1.31 5.85 -1.86
C ARG A 55 0.20 6.36 -0.96
N PHE A 56 0.51 6.55 0.31
CA PHE A 56 -0.36 7.20 1.28
C PHE A 56 0.47 8.04 2.25
N LYS A 57 -0.18 8.85 3.08
CA LYS A 57 0.52 9.56 4.15
C LYS A 57 0.40 8.80 5.46
N GLN A 58 1.51 8.53 6.13
CA GLN A 58 1.48 7.86 7.44
C GLN A 58 0.71 8.67 8.50
N SER A 59 0.61 9.98 8.34
CA SER A 59 -0.23 10.84 9.17
C SER A 59 -1.75 10.56 9.04
N GLU A 60 -2.23 10.07 7.90
CA GLU A 60 -3.65 9.69 7.68
C GLU A 60 -4.04 8.53 8.60
N VAL A 61 -3.10 7.61 8.85
CA VAL A 61 -3.25 6.51 9.82
C VAL A 61 -2.66 6.85 11.20
N GLY A 62 -2.48 8.14 11.51
CA GLY A 62 -2.12 8.61 12.85
C GLY A 62 -0.67 8.39 13.28
N ILE A 63 0.21 8.03 12.34
CA ILE A 63 1.63 7.85 12.59
C ILE A 63 2.34 9.17 12.26
N LYS A 64 2.65 9.95 13.29
CA LYS A 64 3.38 11.22 13.12
C LYS A 64 4.80 10.97 12.56
N PRO A 65 5.22 11.69 11.50
CA PRO A 65 6.61 11.65 11.03
C PRO A 65 7.60 12.05 12.12
N TYR A 66 8.74 11.35 12.16
CA TYR A 66 9.81 11.65 13.10
C TYR A 66 10.58 12.90 12.66
N THR A 67 10.95 13.75 13.63
CA THR A 67 11.67 15.01 13.40
C THR A 67 12.69 15.25 14.51
N THR A 68 13.87 15.79 14.16
CA THR A 68 14.98 16.07 15.10
C THR A 68 15.75 17.34 14.69
N LEU A 69 16.78 17.72 15.47
CA LEU A 69 17.67 18.86 15.18
C LEU A 69 16.89 20.15 14.88
N PHE A 70 15.97 20.51 15.77
CA PHE A 70 15.09 21.68 15.61
C PHE A 70 14.30 21.70 14.28
N GLY A 71 14.00 20.52 13.74
CA GLY A 71 13.26 20.37 12.48
C GLY A 71 14.14 20.26 11.23
N ALA A 72 15.46 20.36 11.37
CA ALA A 72 16.38 20.22 10.24
C ALA A 72 16.39 18.79 9.65
N LEU A 73 16.09 17.76 10.45
CA LEU A 73 15.95 16.38 9.99
C LEU A 73 14.51 15.91 10.17
N LYS A 74 13.86 15.52 9.07
CA LYS A 74 12.46 15.08 9.06
C LYS A 74 12.29 13.86 8.15
N VAL A 75 11.64 12.82 8.67
CA VAL A 75 11.18 11.69 7.86
C VAL A 75 10.00 12.13 7.00
N ALA A 76 9.98 11.69 5.73
CA ALA A 76 8.86 11.98 4.84
C ALA A 76 7.55 11.43 5.40
N ASP A 77 6.45 12.18 5.20
CA ASP A 77 5.11 11.70 5.56
C ASP A 77 4.57 10.72 4.51
N ALA A 78 5.06 10.80 3.28
CA ALA A 78 4.69 9.87 2.22
C ALA A 78 5.35 8.50 2.46
N VAL A 79 4.53 7.46 2.38
CA VAL A 79 4.95 6.06 2.41
C VAL A 79 4.53 5.43 1.10
N GLU A 80 5.46 4.69 0.48
CA GLU A 80 5.20 3.86 -0.68
C GLU A 80 5.11 2.40 -0.24
N VAL A 81 4.04 1.74 -0.67
CA VAL A 81 3.84 0.30 -0.50
C VAL A 81 4.03 -0.33 -1.86
N THR A 82 4.97 -1.26 -1.97
CA THR A 82 5.21 -2.01 -3.22
C THR A 82 4.67 -3.43 -3.05
N ILE A 83 3.99 -3.91 -4.08
CA ILE A 83 3.57 -5.30 -4.23
C ILE A 83 4.50 -5.94 -5.25
N ASP A 84 5.02 -7.10 -4.88
CA ASP A 84 5.71 -8.02 -5.76
C ASP A 84 5.37 -9.44 -5.30
N ALA A 85 4.37 -10.05 -5.92
CA ALA A 85 3.75 -11.28 -5.46
C ALA A 85 3.45 -12.23 -6.63
N ALA A 86 3.56 -13.53 -6.39
CA ALA A 86 3.03 -14.54 -7.30
C ALA A 86 1.56 -14.81 -6.97
N LEU A 87 0.72 -14.96 -7.99
CA LEU A 87 -0.63 -15.50 -7.80
C LEU A 87 -0.50 -17.01 -7.52
N GLY A 88 -1.04 -17.44 -6.39
CA GLY A 88 -1.17 -18.87 -6.12
C GLY A 88 -2.11 -19.51 -7.13
N SER A 89 -1.76 -20.71 -7.60
CA SER A 89 -2.73 -21.59 -8.24
C SER A 89 -3.53 -22.30 -7.14
N ASP A 90 -4.85 -22.12 -7.12
CA ASP A 90 -5.76 -23.01 -6.38
C ASP A 90 -5.72 -24.43 -6.95
#